data_AF-A0AAW5L4L3-F1
#
_entry.id   AF-A0AAW5L4L3-F1
#
_cell.length_a   1.000
_cell.length_b   1.000
_cell.length_c   1.000
_cell.angle_alpha   90.00
_cell.angle_beta   90.00
_cell.angle_gamma   90.00
#
_symmetry.space_group_name_H-M   'P 1'
#
loop_
_entity.id
_entity.type
_entity.pdbx_description
1 polymer ?
#
loop_
_entity_poly.entity_id
_entity_poly.type
_entity_poly.pdbx_seq_one_letter_code
_entity_poly.pdbx_strand_id
1 'polypeptide(L)'
;DTRIRTEPESLPIQAASESAPSLEQALESVAKQKKKASSNGELPDDVQAMRHAPPVIQSAMAPDGRTITHKKLLDSFRDNLGITLRTGRMGIGDEAVTGMYKINPEVIRTREYGDLETLAHETGHHLDKKFGLNDPKFDEEFMKLGAHTSGQNYTPEQIRQEGMAEFMRRYLLNPTMAGQEAPEFMKHFQSVIPKDVQKGLQKVQEDVQIWANQGDEARFRGKINVNEKPTGLERVKQVLQKLPSSKEELYTEGMDRLFPISKAEKEILGGELADASVSPYKKARLAAGTPKKAQMKVEEFRTIFGGSKVDMADIRDYVTAIHAQDLEKQGIKTGFTPEEIEKTITKFDTPEVRDAHQKIKAYNDSLLDMLVEGNMLSKDAVVAMREKHPNYMPFNRYFDEEGVGEGFGGGKGFVDVTNPVKRIEGSSR
;
A
#
# COMPACT_ATOMS: atom_id res chain seq x y z
N ASP A 1 15.50 10.86 -87.34
CA ASP A 1 14.07 10.95 -87.66
C ASP A 1 13.29 9.76 -87.12
N THR A 2 12.40 10.07 -86.16
CA THR A 2 11.00 9.57 -86.02
C THR A 2 10.64 8.25 -86.73
N ARG A 3 9.95 7.26 -86.12
CA ARG A 3 8.64 7.36 -85.42
C ARG A 3 8.22 5.96 -84.87
N ILE A 4 7.85 5.90 -83.59
CA ILE A 4 6.60 5.39 -82.96
C ILE A 4 5.92 4.08 -83.46
N ARG A 5 5.70 3.16 -82.50
CA ARG A 5 4.50 2.30 -82.16
C ARG A 5 5.03 1.07 -81.38
N THR A 6 4.48 0.54 -80.28
CA THR A 6 3.17 0.56 -79.61
C THR A 6 3.33 -0.04 -78.20
N GLU A 7 2.37 0.28 -77.32
CA GLU A 7 2.27 0.07 -75.86
C GLU A 7 2.47 -1.36 -75.30
N PRO A 8 2.77 -1.48 -73.99
CA PRO A 8 2.25 -2.55 -73.15
C PRO A 8 1.25 -2.01 -72.09
N GLU A 9 0.13 -2.74 -71.99
CA GLU A 9 -0.84 -2.90 -70.90
C GLU A 9 -0.81 -1.91 -69.72
N SER A 10 -1.91 -1.17 -69.60
CA SER A 10 -2.32 -0.42 -68.42
C SER A 10 -2.90 -1.35 -67.34
N LEU A 11 -2.19 -1.48 -66.22
CA LEU A 11 -2.82 -1.80 -64.93
C LEU A 11 -3.21 -0.49 -64.23
N PRO A 12 -4.44 -0.36 -63.71
CA PRO A 12 -4.89 0.87 -63.09
C PRO A 12 -4.20 1.10 -61.74
N ILE A 13 -3.53 2.24 -61.63
CA ILE A 13 -3.11 2.83 -60.35
C ILE A 13 -4.40 3.19 -59.61
N GLN A 14 -4.78 2.39 -58.62
CA GLN A 14 -5.72 2.84 -57.58
C GLN A 14 -4.99 3.87 -56.72
N ALA A 15 -5.28 5.14 -56.98
CA ALA A 15 -5.08 6.19 -56.01
C ALA A 15 -5.93 5.84 -54.78
N ALA A 16 -5.30 5.34 -53.72
CA ALA A 16 -5.91 5.33 -52.40
C ALA A 16 -6.06 6.78 -51.95
N SER A 17 -7.24 7.36 -52.19
CA SER A 17 -7.64 8.57 -51.49
C SER A 17 -7.89 8.16 -50.04
N GLU A 18 -6.92 8.43 -49.17
CA GLU A 18 -7.18 8.52 -47.74
C GLU A 18 -8.16 9.66 -47.51
N SER A 19 -9.44 9.30 -47.50
CA SER A 19 -10.51 10.18 -47.06
C SER A 19 -10.37 10.33 -45.55
N ALA A 20 -9.97 11.51 -45.11
CA ALA A 20 -10.11 11.90 -43.71
C ALA A 20 -11.56 11.64 -43.27
N PRO A 21 -11.80 11.03 -42.11
CA PRO A 21 -13.15 10.68 -41.68
C PRO A 21 -14.01 11.95 -41.63
N SER A 22 -15.23 11.87 -42.17
CA SER A 22 -16.16 12.98 -42.09
C SER A 22 -16.45 13.31 -40.62
N LEU A 23 -16.78 14.58 -40.34
CA LEU A 23 -17.06 15.04 -38.97
C LEU A 23 -18.14 14.18 -38.29
N GLU A 24 -19.07 13.61 -39.05
CA GLU A 24 -20.09 12.66 -38.57
C GLU A 24 -19.52 11.29 -38.19
N GLN A 25 -18.55 10.75 -38.94
CA GLN A 25 -17.87 9.50 -38.57
C GLN A 25 -16.94 9.68 -37.36
N ALA A 26 -16.34 10.87 -37.21
CA ALA A 26 -15.61 11.25 -36.00
C ALA A 26 -16.55 11.40 -34.79
N LEU A 27 -17.74 11.99 -34.97
CA LEU A 27 -18.76 12.09 -33.92
C LEU A 27 -19.36 10.72 -33.56
N GLU A 28 -19.53 9.81 -34.51
CA GLU A 28 -20.09 8.49 -34.27
C GLU A 28 -19.07 7.52 -33.64
N SER A 29 -17.78 7.66 -33.97
CA SER A 29 -16.69 6.94 -33.30
C SER A 29 -16.42 7.50 -31.89
N VAL A 30 -16.53 8.82 -31.68
CA VAL A 30 -16.56 9.42 -30.34
C VAL A 30 -17.82 9.02 -29.57
N ALA A 31 -18.98 8.84 -30.22
CA ALA A 31 -20.20 8.34 -29.58
C ALA A 31 -20.13 6.83 -29.27
N LYS A 32 -19.46 6.02 -30.09
CA LYS A 32 -19.20 4.59 -29.83
C LYS A 32 -18.09 4.37 -28.78
N GLN A 33 -17.08 5.25 -28.71
CA GLN A 33 -16.11 5.27 -27.60
C GLN A 33 -16.72 5.84 -26.31
N LYS A 34 -17.64 6.81 -26.40
CA LYS A 34 -18.47 7.27 -25.26
C LYS A 34 -19.52 6.24 -24.82
N LYS A 35 -19.88 5.25 -25.64
CA LYS A 35 -20.69 4.10 -25.22
C LYS A 35 -19.90 2.99 -24.51
N LYS A 36 -18.56 3.10 -24.42
CA LYS A 36 -17.73 2.24 -23.56
C LYS A 36 -17.11 2.97 -22.36
N ALA A 37 -17.44 4.24 -22.18
CA ALA A 37 -17.33 4.95 -20.91
C ALA A 37 -18.75 5.04 -20.34
N SER A 38 -19.11 4.11 -19.45
CA SER A 38 -20.40 4.17 -18.76
C SER A 38 -20.46 5.46 -17.94
N SER A 39 -21.24 6.42 -18.43
CA SER A 39 -21.64 7.61 -17.73
C SER A 39 -22.89 7.29 -16.93
N ASN A 40 -22.71 7.02 -15.65
CA ASN A 40 -23.51 7.46 -14.51
C ASN A 40 -22.97 6.70 -13.30
N GLY A 41 -22.66 7.43 -12.22
CA GLY A 41 -22.18 6.86 -10.96
C GLY A 41 -23.24 6.06 -10.21
N GLU A 42 -23.98 5.19 -10.89
CA GLU A 42 -24.76 4.13 -10.27
C GLU A 42 -23.80 2.98 -9.95
N LEU A 43 -23.54 2.84 -8.65
CA LEU A 43 -22.88 1.67 -8.10
C LEU A 43 -23.79 0.46 -8.32
N PRO A 44 -23.25 -0.76 -8.48
CA PRO A 44 -24.07 -1.97 -8.44
C PRO A 44 -24.93 -2.01 -7.17
N ASP A 45 -26.14 -2.56 -7.24
CA ASP A 45 -27.08 -2.63 -6.11
C ASP A 45 -26.50 -3.29 -4.84
N ASP A 46 -25.45 -4.10 -4.98
CA ASP A 46 -24.77 -4.79 -3.89
C ASP A 46 -23.51 -4.08 -3.36
N VAL A 47 -23.29 -2.81 -3.75
CA VAL A 47 -22.14 -2.00 -3.39
C VAL A 47 -22.58 -0.67 -2.77
N GLN A 48 -22.19 -0.45 -1.51
CA GLN A 48 -22.22 0.86 -0.85
C GLN A 48 -20.83 1.48 -0.95
N ALA A 49 -20.71 2.76 -1.28
CA ALA A 49 -19.40 3.35 -1.53
C ALA A 49 -19.28 4.79 -1.03
N MET A 50 -18.30 5.01 -0.16
CA MET A 50 -18.02 6.32 0.41
C MET A 50 -17.37 7.26 -0.62
N ARG A 51 -17.87 8.51 -0.68
CA ARG A 51 -17.18 9.66 -1.29
C ARG A 51 -16.48 10.49 -0.23
N HIS A 52 -15.52 11.33 -0.64
CA HIS A 52 -14.74 12.18 0.28
C HIS A 52 -15.59 12.84 1.37
N ALA A 53 -15.22 12.61 2.64
CA ALA A 53 -15.85 13.21 3.81
C ALA A 53 -14.90 14.16 4.55
N PRO A 54 -15.42 15.11 5.35
CA PRO A 54 -14.59 15.91 6.24
C PRO A 54 -13.86 15.03 7.28
N PRO A 55 -12.62 15.37 7.66
CA PRO A 55 -11.86 14.60 8.64
C PRO A 55 -12.49 14.67 10.04
N VAL A 56 -12.56 13.53 10.72
CA VAL A 56 -13.14 13.30 12.05
C VAL A 56 -12.07 13.13 13.13
N ILE A 57 -10.86 12.69 12.75
CA ILE A 57 -9.78 12.45 13.71
C ILE A 57 -9.33 13.77 14.33
N GLN A 58 -9.79 14.04 15.55
CA GLN A 58 -9.27 15.05 16.45
C GLN A 58 -8.80 14.35 17.72
N SER A 59 -7.56 14.62 18.13
CA SER A 59 -6.96 14.05 19.35
C SER A 59 -7.80 14.42 20.56
N ALA A 60 -8.43 13.41 21.19
CA ALA A 60 -9.26 13.60 22.38
C ALA A 60 -8.50 13.27 23.68
N MET A 61 -7.31 12.66 23.58
CA MET A 61 -6.55 12.16 24.73
C MET A 61 -5.08 12.58 24.64
N ALA A 62 -4.48 12.88 25.80
CA ALA A 62 -3.05 13.13 25.87
C ALA A 62 -2.26 11.84 25.53
N PRO A 63 -1.08 11.96 24.90
CA PRO A 63 -0.22 10.80 24.65
C PRO A 63 0.13 10.10 25.96
N ASP A 64 -0.13 8.79 26.07
CA ASP A 64 0.19 7.96 27.24
C ASP A 64 1.50 7.16 27.08
N GLY A 65 2.23 7.43 26.00
CA GLY A 65 3.50 6.77 25.66
C GLY A 65 3.36 5.45 24.92
N ARG A 66 2.14 4.92 24.74
CA ARG A 66 1.91 3.74 23.90
C ARG A 66 2.01 4.10 22.42
N THR A 67 2.42 3.13 21.62
CA THR A 67 2.50 3.23 20.16
C THR A 67 1.87 2.01 19.52
N ILE A 68 1.28 2.17 18.34
CA ILE A 68 0.68 1.08 17.57
C ILE A 68 1.11 1.20 16.10
N THR A 69 1.39 0.05 15.47
CA THR A 69 1.69 0.00 14.05
C THR A 69 0.41 0.10 13.23
N HIS A 70 0.53 0.56 11.99
CA HIS A 70 -0.62 0.70 11.10
C HIS A 70 -1.26 -0.66 10.83
N LYS A 71 -0.43 -1.70 10.63
CA LYS A 71 -0.88 -3.08 10.48
C LYS A 71 -1.68 -3.55 11.70
N LYS A 72 -1.16 -3.39 12.91
CA LYS A 72 -1.87 -3.78 14.15
C LYS A 72 -3.20 -3.07 14.30
N LEU A 73 -3.27 -1.81 13.89
CA LEU A 73 -4.53 -1.08 13.89
C LEU A 73 -5.54 -1.70 12.92
N LEU A 74 -5.13 -2.05 11.70
CA LEU A 74 -6.01 -2.74 10.74
C LEU A 74 -6.40 -4.15 11.22
N ASP A 75 -5.48 -4.90 11.82
CA ASP A 75 -5.76 -6.19 12.45
C ASP A 75 -6.77 -6.03 13.60
N SER A 76 -6.68 -4.94 14.37
CA SER A 76 -7.65 -4.64 15.42
C SER A 76 -9.07 -4.52 14.86
N PHE A 77 -9.26 -3.86 13.71
CA PHE A 77 -10.57 -3.84 13.05
C PHE A 77 -11.00 -5.25 12.62
N ARG A 78 -10.13 -6.02 11.95
CA ARG A 78 -10.44 -7.38 11.47
C ARG A 78 -10.84 -8.31 12.61
N ASP A 79 -9.97 -8.42 13.61
CA ASP A 79 -10.07 -9.41 14.67
C ASP A 79 -11.21 -9.07 15.64
N ASN A 80 -11.40 -7.78 15.96
CA ASN A 80 -12.39 -7.37 16.94
C ASN A 80 -13.77 -7.11 16.35
N LEU A 81 -13.87 -6.74 15.07
CA LEU A 81 -15.15 -6.41 14.42
C LEU A 81 -15.58 -7.44 13.37
N GLY A 82 -14.72 -8.41 13.03
CA GLY A 82 -15.03 -9.50 12.12
C GLY A 82 -15.12 -9.06 10.65
N ILE A 83 -14.42 -8.00 10.27
CA ILE A 83 -14.45 -7.47 8.91
C ILE A 83 -13.43 -8.16 8.00
N THR A 84 -13.75 -8.27 6.71
CA THR A 84 -12.77 -8.61 5.67
C THR A 84 -12.33 -7.34 4.95
N LEU A 85 -11.05 -6.96 5.07
CA LEU A 85 -10.49 -5.73 4.48
C LEU A 85 -9.55 -6.04 3.30
N ARG A 86 -9.79 -5.37 2.16
CA ARG A 86 -8.90 -5.34 0.99
C ARG A 86 -8.52 -3.90 0.63
N THR A 87 -7.44 -3.71 -0.12
CA THR A 87 -6.98 -2.39 -0.56
C THR A 87 -6.68 -2.36 -2.05
N GLY A 88 -7.00 -1.24 -2.70
CA GLY A 88 -6.72 -1.00 -4.11
C GLY A 88 -7.58 -1.86 -5.02
N ARG A 89 -7.32 -1.78 -6.33
CA ARG A 89 -8.12 -2.50 -7.36
C ARG A 89 -9.62 -2.32 -7.13
N MET A 90 -10.07 -1.07 -7.02
CA MET A 90 -11.46 -0.72 -6.70
C MET A 90 -12.46 -1.30 -7.71
N GLY A 91 -12.05 -1.52 -8.96
CA GLY A 91 -12.95 -1.98 -10.02
C GLY A 91 -13.99 -0.94 -10.42
N ILE A 92 -13.89 0.27 -9.85
CA ILE A 92 -14.71 1.46 -10.11
C ILE A 92 -13.77 2.53 -10.64
N GLY A 93 -14.14 3.18 -11.76
CA GLY A 93 -13.32 4.21 -12.41
C GLY A 93 -13.45 5.62 -11.81
N ASP A 94 -14.39 5.82 -10.89
CA ASP A 94 -14.60 7.11 -10.21
C ASP A 94 -13.58 7.31 -9.10
N GLU A 95 -12.62 8.22 -9.32
CA GLU A 95 -11.57 8.58 -8.36
C GLU A 95 -12.11 9.24 -7.08
N ALA A 96 -13.37 9.69 -7.04
CA ALA A 96 -13.97 10.27 -5.82
C ALA A 96 -14.27 9.22 -4.74
N VAL A 97 -14.40 7.94 -5.10
CA VAL A 97 -14.89 6.84 -4.24
C VAL A 97 -13.79 6.23 -3.35
N THR A 98 -13.61 6.73 -2.13
CA THR A 98 -12.47 6.35 -1.28
C THR A 98 -12.55 4.92 -0.74
N GLY A 99 -13.76 4.38 -0.59
CA GLY A 99 -14.00 3.00 -0.16
C GLY A 99 -15.28 2.42 -0.72
N MET A 100 -15.47 1.12 -0.47
CA MET A 100 -16.75 0.46 -0.67
C MET A 100 -16.92 -0.75 0.24
N TYR A 101 -18.16 -1.02 0.60
CA TYR A 101 -18.62 -2.23 1.24
C TYR A 101 -19.44 -3.06 0.25
N LYS A 102 -18.98 -4.29 0.00
CA LYS A 102 -19.70 -5.26 -0.82
C LYS A 102 -20.58 -6.11 0.06
N ILE A 103 -21.89 -5.94 -0.09
CA ILE A 103 -22.90 -6.54 0.79
C ILE A 103 -22.79 -8.07 0.76
N ASN A 104 -22.83 -8.68 -0.42
CA ASN A 104 -22.87 -10.15 -0.55
C ASN A 104 -21.61 -10.87 -0.03
N PRO A 105 -20.39 -10.50 -0.46
CA PRO A 105 -19.17 -11.14 0.05
C PRO A 105 -18.72 -10.59 1.41
N GLU A 106 -19.39 -9.56 1.95
CA GLU A 106 -19.06 -8.90 3.22
C GLU A 106 -17.62 -8.38 3.27
N VAL A 107 -17.19 -7.80 2.14
CA VAL A 107 -15.81 -7.30 1.97
C VAL A 107 -15.82 -5.78 1.94
N ILE A 108 -15.06 -5.19 2.85
CA ILE A 108 -14.64 -3.80 2.80
C ILE A 108 -13.45 -3.69 1.85
N ARG A 109 -13.49 -2.71 0.95
CA ARG A 109 -12.34 -2.34 0.14
C ARG A 109 -12.06 -0.85 0.23
N THR A 110 -10.85 -0.49 0.64
CA THR A 110 -10.38 0.90 0.60
C THR A 110 -9.54 1.15 -0.64
N ARG A 111 -9.53 2.39 -1.14
CA ARG A 111 -8.63 2.78 -2.22
C ARG A 111 -7.19 2.83 -1.75
N GLU A 112 -6.96 3.54 -0.65
CA GLU A 112 -5.62 3.72 -0.07
C GLU A 112 -5.44 2.78 1.12
N TYR A 113 -4.20 2.28 1.28
CA TYR A 113 -3.88 1.36 2.38
C TYR A 113 -3.97 2.09 3.72
N GLY A 114 -4.84 1.56 4.56
CA GLY A 114 -5.04 2.02 5.92
C GLY A 114 -5.56 3.47 6.03
N ASP A 115 -6.36 3.88 5.04
CA ASP A 115 -7.33 4.95 5.20
C ASP A 115 -8.33 4.59 6.31
N LEU A 116 -8.09 5.11 7.52
CA LEU A 116 -8.86 4.79 8.72
C LEU A 116 -10.25 5.40 8.69
N GLU A 117 -10.43 6.55 8.04
CA GLU A 117 -11.70 7.24 7.97
C GLU A 117 -12.67 6.46 7.09
N THR A 118 -12.19 6.09 5.91
CA THR A 118 -12.93 5.22 5.02
C THR A 118 -13.17 3.86 5.65
N LEU A 119 -12.16 3.23 6.25
CA LEU A 119 -12.33 1.93 6.91
C LEU A 119 -13.42 1.97 8.00
N ALA A 120 -13.44 3.01 8.83
CA ALA A 120 -14.42 3.16 9.88
C ALA A 120 -15.84 3.39 9.34
N HIS A 121 -15.97 4.15 8.24
CA HIS A 121 -17.24 4.32 7.53
C HIS A 121 -17.77 2.98 6.98
N GLU A 122 -16.94 2.27 6.20
CA GLU A 122 -17.34 0.99 5.59
C GLU A 122 -17.59 -0.11 6.63
N THR A 123 -16.92 -0.03 7.79
CA THR A 123 -17.22 -0.87 8.96
C THR A 123 -18.64 -0.60 9.49
N GLY A 124 -19.12 0.64 9.38
CA GLY A 124 -20.50 0.99 9.70
C GLY A 124 -21.50 0.23 8.84
N HIS A 125 -21.31 0.20 7.52
CA HIS A 125 -22.13 -0.60 6.61
C HIS A 125 -22.10 -2.10 6.95
N HIS A 126 -20.94 -2.64 7.33
CA HIS A 126 -20.83 -4.03 7.77
C HIS A 126 -21.67 -4.31 9.04
N LEU A 127 -21.59 -3.44 10.04
CA LEU A 127 -22.33 -3.59 11.29
C LEU A 127 -23.84 -3.40 11.10
N ASP A 128 -24.25 -2.48 10.23
CA ASP A 128 -25.66 -2.32 9.87
C ASP A 128 -26.25 -3.55 9.20
N LYS A 129 -25.54 -4.13 8.23
CA LYS A 129 -25.95 -5.40 7.63
C LYS A 129 -26.17 -6.49 8.70
N LYS A 130 -25.30 -6.53 9.71
CA LYS A 130 -25.30 -7.57 10.74
C LYS A 130 -26.37 -7.36 11.83
N PHE A 131 -26.68 -6.12 12.16
CA PHE A 131 -27.51 -5.78 13.32
C PHE A 131 -28.79 -4.99 13.00
N GLY A 132 -29.00 -4.58 11.74
CA GLY A 132 -30.17 -3.81 11.32
C GLY A 132 -30.24 -2.46 12.01
N LEU A 133 -29.24 -1.62 11.81
CA LEU A 133 -29.06 -0.34 12.52
C LEU A 133 -29.73 0.84 11.80
N ASN A 134 -30.01 0.70 10.51
CA ASN A 134 -30.62 1.70 9.64
C ASN A 134 -32.14 1.88 9.89
N ASP A 135 -32.52 2.32 11.09
CA ASP A 135 -33.93 2.52 11.49
C ASP A 135 -34.42 3.95 11.17
N PRO A 136 -35.55 4.10 10.44
CA PRO A 136 -36.20 5.39 10.19
C PRO A 136 -36.50 6.29 11.37
N LYS A 137 -36.59 5.73 12.57
CA LYS A 137 -36.80 6.50 13.78
C LYS A 137 -35.68 7.53 14.02
N PHE A 138 -34.49 7.32 13.47
CA PHE A 138 -33.32 8.20 13.67
C PHE A 138 -33.01 9.10 12.46
N ASP A 139 -33.95 9.27 11.53
CA ASP A 139 -33.74 10.05 10.30
C ASP A 139 -33.29 11.49 10.55
N GLU A 140 -33.77 12.14 11.60
CA GLU A 140 -33.34 13.51 11.93
C GLU A 140 -31.83 13.59 12.15
N GLU A 141 -31.23 12.57 12.77
CA GLU A 141 -29.79 12.47 13.01
C GLU A 141 -29.05 11.96 11.77
N PHE A 142 -29.54 10.87 11.15
CA PHE A 142 -28.88 10.23 10.03
C PHE A 142 -28.87 11.08 8.76
N MET A 143 -29.97 11.75 8.42
CA MET A 143 -30.01 12.57 7.21
C MET A 143 -29.01 13.73 7.28
N LYS A 144 -28.81 14.29 8.47
CA LYS A 144 -27.82 15.34 8.69
C LYS A 144 -26.39 14.82 8.52
N LEU A 145 -26.09 13.64 9.05
CA LEU A 145 -24.77 13.03 8.94
C LEU A 145 -24.45 12.56 7.52
N GLY A 146 -25.39 11.88 6.87
CA GLY A 146 -25.22 11.24 5.56
C GLY A 146 -25.23 12.20 4.38
N ALA A 147 -25.74 13.43 4.55
CA ALA A 147 -25.81 14.42 3.48
C ALA A 147 -24.44 14.76 2.86
N HIS A 148 -23.35 14.64 3.62
CA HIS A 148 -22.00 14.98 3.15
C HIS A 148 -21.34 13.90 2.30
N THR A 149 -21.68 12.63 2.51
CA THR A 149 -21.11 11.48 1.79
C THR A 149 -22.02 10.97 0.67
N SER A 150 -23.30 11.38 0.68
CA SER A 150 -24.31 10.98 -0.30
C SER A 150 -24.06 11.52 -1.71
N GLY A 151 -24.36 10.69 -2.72
CA GLY A 151 -24.41 11.12 -4.12
C GLY A 151 -25.65 11.97 -4.43
N GLN A 152 -25.60 12.77 -5.51
CA GLN A 152 -26.68 13.70 -5.88
C GLN A 152 -28.05 13.04 -6.12
N ASN A 153 -28.08 11.74 -6.44
CA ASN A 153 -29.31 11.00 -6.77
C ASN A 153 -29.68 9.97 -5.70
N TYR A 154 -29.12 10.06 -4.50
CA TYR A 154 -29.40 9.07 -3.45
C TYR A 154 -30.85 9.17 -2.95
N THR A 155 -31.47 8.01 -2.75
CA THR A 155 -32.79 7.92 -2.12
C THR A 155 -32.71 8.28 -0.63
N PRO A 156 -33.83 8.63 0.03
CA PRO A 156 -33.84 8.85 1.48
C PRO A 156 -33.36 7.65 2.30
N GLU A 157 -33.49 6.43 1.77
CA GLU A 157 -32.95 5.23 2.40
C GLU A 157 -31.42 5.17 2.27
N GLN A 158 -30.88 5.48 1.09
CA GLN A 158 -29.43 5.52 0.86
C GLN A 158 -28.75 6.61 1.69
N ILE A 159 -29.34 7.80 1.78
CA ILE A 159 -28.81 8.89 2.64
C ILE A 159 -28.78 8.48 4.11
N ARG A 160 -29.77 7.70 4.56
CA ARG A 160 -29.84 7.17 5.93
C ARG A 160 -28.76 6.13 6.20
N GLN A 161 -28.52 5.22 5.25
CA GLN A 161 -27.44 4.23 5.32
C GLN A 161 -26.07 4.93 5.41
N GLU A 162 -25.85 5.96 4.61
CA GLU A 162 -24.68 6.85 4.69
C GLU A 162 -24.58 7.55 6.05
N GLY A 163 -25.71 8.04 6.58
CA GLY A 163 -25.77 8.68 7.90
C GLY A 163 -25.39 7.75 9.05
N MET A 164 -25.85 6.50 9.00
CA MET A 164 -25.47 5.47 9.96
C MET A 164 -23.98 5.13 9.85
N ALA A 165 -23.44 5.02 8.62
CA ALA A 165 -22.02 4.77 8.40
C ALA A 165 -21.16 5.94 8.89
N GLU A 166 -21.61 7.17 8.68
CA GLU A 166 -20.97 8.39 9.20
C GLU A 166 -21.05 8.53 10.72
N PHE A 167 -22.12 8.04 11.35
CA PHE A 167 -22.16 7.87 12.81
C PHE A 167 -21.08 6.89 13.25
N MET A 168 -20.95 5.74 12.59
CA MET A 168 -19.96 4.72 12.96
C MET A 168 -18.52 5.19 12.75
N ARG A 169 -18.26 5.95 11.68
CA ARG A 169 -16.98 6.64 11.46
C ARG A 169 -16.64 7.54 12.65
N ARG A 170 -17.57 8.38 13.09
CA ARG A 170 -17.41 9.20 14.30
C ARG A 170 -17.26 8.35 15.54
N TYR A 171 -18.07 7.32 15.71
CA TYR A 171 -18.04 6.50 16.90
C TYR A 171 -16.69 5.82 17.09
N LEU A 172 -16.10 5.28 16.02
CA LEU A 172 -14.81 4.60 16.07
C LEU A 172 -13.62 5.57 16.23
N LEU A 173 -13.71 6.77 15.63
CA LEU A 173 -12.58 7.71 15.59
C LEU A 173 -12.63 8.80 16.66
N ASN A 174 -13.83 9.24 17.03
CA ASN A 174 -14.12 10.26 18.04
C ASN A 174 -15.49 9.99 18.71
N PRO A 175 -15.55 9.07 19.69
CA PRO A 175 -16.81 8.64 20.32
C PRO A 175 -17.60 9.81 20.94
N THR A 176 -16.89 10.82 21.44
CA THR A 176 -17.49 12.05 21.99
C THR A 176 -18.27 12.81 20.92
N MET A 177 -17.69 13.00 19.73
CA MET A 177 -18.37 13.65 18.61
C MET A 177 -19.61 12.86 18.17
N ALA A 178 -19.52 11.52 18.09
CA ALA A 178 -20.66 10.68 17.75
C ALA A 178 -21.83 10.86 18.75
N GLY A 179 -21.54 10.89 20.05
CA GLY A 179 -22.56 11.10 21.08
C GLY A 179 -23.16 12.51 21.10
N GLN A 180 -22.43 13.51 20.61
CA GLN A 180 -22.93 14.89 20.47
C GLN A 180 -23.80 15.06 19.22
N GLU A 181 -23.44 14.43 18.12
CA GLU A 181 -24.10 14.61 16.83
C GLU A 181 -25.29 13.68 16.60
N ALA A 182 -25.32 12.51 17.26
CA ALA A 182 -26.44 11.57 17.23
C ALA A 182 -26.72 10.93 18.61
N PRO A 183 -27.13 11.73 19.62
CA PRO A 183 -27.35 11.24 20.99
C PRO A 183 -28.46 10.19 21.11
N GLU A 184 -29.53 10.28 20.32
CA GLU A 184 -30.64 9.32 20.41
C GLU A 184 -30.26 7.98 19.78
N PHE A 185 -29.62 8.01 18.62
CA PHE A 185 -29.08 6.80 18.02
C PHE A 185 -27.98 6.17 18.87
N MET A 186 -27.10 6.94 19.51
CA MET A 186 -26.08 6.41 20.42
C MET A 186 -26.69 5.52 21.52
N LYS A 187 -27.79 5.97 22.15
CA LYS A 187 -28.50 5.19 23.17
C LYS A 187 -29.05 3.89 22.59
N HIS A 188 -29.64 3.97 21.40
CA HIS A 188 -30.19 2.80 20.72
C HIS A 188 -29.09 1.81 20.33
N PHE A 189 -28.01 2.28 19.71
CA PHE A 189 -26.84 1.50 19.34
C PHE A 189 -26.29 0.71 20.52
N GLN A 190 -26.08 1.36 21.67
CA GLN A 190 -25.62 0.70 22.90
C GLN A 190 -26.60 -0.37 23.44
N SER A 191 -27.89 -0.26 23.12
CA SER A 191 -28.90 -1.24 23.53
C SER A 191 -29.00 -2.45 22.60
N VAL A 192 -28.71 -2.27 21.30
CA VAL A 192 -28.84 -3.32 20.27
C VAL A 192 -27.56 -4.12 20.12
N ILE A 193 -26.39 -3.48 20.23
CA ILE A 193 -25.11 -4.15 19.98
C ILE A 193 -24.77 -5.13 21.11
N PRO A 194 -24.46 -6.41 20.80
CA PRO A 194 -24.05 -7.39 21.80
C PRO A 194 -22.80 -6.99 22.59
N LYS A 195 -22.70 -7.41 23.87
CA LYS A 195 -21.60 -7.02 24.77
C LYS A 195 -20.21 -7.39 24.27
N ASP A 196 -20.08 -8.50 23.56
CA ASP A 196 -18.83 -8.95 22.93
C ASP A 196 -18.42 -8.00 21.80
N VAL A 197 -19.37 -7.60 20.95
CA VAL A 197 -19.13 -6.62 19.87
C VAL A 197 -18.82 -5.24 20.46
N GLN A 198 -19.49 -4.82 21.54
CA GLN A 198 -19.18 -3.58 22.25
C GLN A 198 -17.73 -3.57 22.76
N LYS A 199 -17.22 -4.68 23.29
CA LYS A 199 -15.82 -4.80 23.71
C LYS A 199 -14.88 -4.69 22.52
N GLY A 200 -15.22 -5.30 21.38
CA GLY A 200 -14.43 -5.18 20.16
C GLY A 200 -14.37 -3.73 19.65
N LEU A 201 -15.49 -3.04 19.63
CA LEU A 201 -15.59 -1.61 19.29
C LEU A 201 -14.74 -0.75 20.23
N GLN A 202 -14.81 -0.98 21.54
CA GLN A 202 -13.99 -0.29 22.53
C GLN A 202 -12.50 -0.52 22.31
N LYS A 203 -12.12 -1.75 21.93
CA LYS A 203 -10.71 -2.07 21.66
C LYS A 203 -10.20 -1.32 20.42
N VAL A 204 -11.00 -1.29 19.35
CA VAL A 204 -10.68 -0.51 18.15
C VAL A 204 -10.58 0.98 18.47
N GLN A 205 -11.53 1.54 19.24
CA GLN A 205 -11.48 2.94 19.68
C GLN A 205 -10.18 3.25 20.44
N GLU A 206 -9.78 2.38 21.37
CA GLU A 206 -8.52 2.53 22.10
C GLU A 206 -7.31 2.55 21.14
N ASP A 207 -7.24 1.59 20.22
CA ASP A 207 -6.13 1.48 19.28
C ASP A 207 -6.08 2.67 18.29
N VAL A 208 -7.24 3.17 17.86
CA VAL A 208 -7.35 4.41 17.06
C VAL A 208 -6.84 5.61 17.86
N GLN A 209 -7.18 5.72 19.15
CA GLN A 209 -6.68 6.80 19.99
C GLN A 209 -5.17 6.72 20.18
N ILE A 210 -4.60 5.53 20.38
CA ILE A 210 -3.13 5.35 20.41
C ILE A 210 -2.52 5.83 19.10
N TRP A 211 -3.09 5.45 17.95
CA TRP A 211 -2.61 5.88 16.63
C TRP A 211 -2.68 7.39 16.41
N ALA A 212 -3.77 8.02 16.82
CA ALA A 212 -3.96 9.47 16.71
C ALA A 212 -2.98 10.24 17.60
N ASN A 213 -2.67 9.71 18.78
CA ASN A 213 -1.95 10.44 19.84
C ASN A 213 -0.46 10.07 19.94
N GLN A 214 0.04 9.06 19.22
CA GLN A 214 1.46 8.64 19.31
C GLN A 214 2.47 9.62 18.69
N GLY A 215 2.01 10.65 17.97
CA GLY A 215 2.86 11.62 17.28
C GLY A 215 3.28 11.20 15.88
N ASP A 216 3.77 12.16 15.10
CA ASP A 216 4.05 11.99 13.68
C ASP A 216 5.19 11.00 13.42
N GLU A 217 6.25 11.04 14.22
CA GLU A 217 7.41 10.16 14.03
C GLU A 217 7.08 8.72 14.41
N ALA A 218 6.24 8.52 15.43
CA ALA A 218 5.74 7.19 15.79
C ALA A 218 4.74 6.65 14.75
N ARG A 219 3.88 7.49 14.18
CA ARG A 219 3.04 7.11 13.04
C ARG A 219 3.88 6.75 11.82
N PHE A 220 4.87 7.59 11.47
CA PHE A 220 5.80 7.32 10.39
C PHE A 220 6.46 5.95 10.57
N ARG A 221 7.07 5.70 11.74
CA ARG A 221 7.65 4.40 12.11
C ARG A 221 6.63 3.27 12.04
N GLY A 222 5.41 3.51 12.53
CA GLY A 222 4.31 2.53 12.56
C GLY A 222 3.75 2.16 11.19
N LYS A 223 3.94 3.00 10.16
CA LYS A 223 3.61 2.69 8.75
C LYS A 223 4.68 1.85 8.05
N ILE A 224 5.92 1.86 8.56
CA ILE A 224 6.98 1.00 8.05
C ILE A 224 6.73 -0.41 8.60
N ASN A 225 6.33 -1.32 7.72
CA ASN A 225 6.19 -2.71 8.11
C ASN A 225 7.58 -3.36 8.20
N VAL A 226 7.90 -3.80 9.40
CA VAL A 226 9.19 -4.35 9.81
C VAL A 226 8.80 -5.71 10.38
N ASN A 227 8.79 -6.75 9.55
CA ASN A 227 8.05 -8.01 9.75
C ASN A 227 7.95 -8.39 11.23
N GLU A 228 6.81 -8.10 11.84
CA GLU A 228 6.58 -8.46 13.23
C GLU A 228 6.69 -9.98 13.32
N LYS A 229 7.59 -10.45 14.20
CA LYS A 229 7.83 -11.87 14.44
C LYS A 229 6.51 -12.64 14.45
N PRO A 230 6.33 -13.67 13.59
CA PRO A 230 5.09 -14.43 13.55
C PRO A 230 4.76 -14.99 14.93
N THR A 231 3.47 -14.92 15.30
CA THR A 231 2.93 -15.39 16.57
C THR A 231 3.06 -16.93 16.66
N GLY A 232 3.21 -17.43 17.90
CA GLY A 232 3.90 -18.68 18.23
C GLY A 232 3.43 -20.00 17.59
N LEU A 233 2.27 -20.05 16.92
CA LEU A 233 1.78 -21.26 16.26
C LEU A 233 2.39 -21.48 14.87
N GLU A 234 2.69 -20.40 14.14
CA GLU A 234 3.35 -20.48 12.82
C GLU A 234 4.83 -20.86 12.94
N ARG A 235 5.49 -20.40 14.02
CA ARG A 235 6.91 -20.65 14.29
C ARG A 235 7.20 -22.15 14.48
N VAL A 236 6.28 -22.91 15.05
CA VAL A 236 6.44 -24.37 15.26
C VAL A 236 6.28 -25.14 13.94
N LYS A 237 5.31 -24.77 13.10
CA LYS A 237 5.11 -25.39 11.77
C LYS A 237 6.29 -25.10 10.83
N GLN A 238 6.81 -23.88 10.83
CA GLN A 238 7.95 -23.51 9.99
C GLN A 238 9.27 -24.16 10.43
N VAL A 239 9.48 -24.39 11.73
CA VAL A 239 10.70 -25.06 12.24
C VAL A 239 10.67 -26.56 11.95
N LEU A 240 9.50 -27.21 12.08
CA LEU A 240 9.36 -28.65 11.81
C LEU A 240 9.47 -29.00 10.31
N GLN A 241 9.08 -28.08 9.42
CA GLN A 241 9.21 -28.25 7.96
C GLN A 241 10.62 -27.93 7.44
N LYS A 242 11.50 -27.37 8.26
CA LYS A 242 12.86 -26.93 7.87
C LYS A 242 13.98 -27.80 8.44
N LEU A 243 13.68 -28.99 8.98
CA LEU A 243 14.70 -29.94 9.41
C LEU A 243 15.23 -30.76 8.21
N PRO A 244 16.53 -30.65 7.88
CA PRO A 244 17.13 -31.32 6.73
C PRO A 244 17.34 -32.82 6.98
N SER A 245 17.13 -33.65 5.94
CA SER A 245 17.18 -35.13 6.04
C SER A 245 18.37 -35.78 5.34
N SER A 246 19.29 -35.02 4.70
CA SER A 246 20.40 -35.63 3.96
C SER A 246 21.72 -34.83 4.00
N LYS A 247 22.81 -35.53 3.64
CA LYS A 247 24.18 -35.00 3.56
C LYS A 247 24.41 -34.03 2.39
N GLU A 248 23.46 -33.88 1.48
CA GLU A 248 23.55 -32.90 0.38
C GLU A 248 23.19 -31.49 0.86
N GLU A 249 22.39 -31.35 1.93
CA GLU A 249 22.13 -30.06 2.60
C GLU A 249 23.34 -29.54 3.41
N LEU A 250 24.35 -30.38 3.68
CA LEU A 250 25.66 -29.95 4.21
C LEU A 250 26.49 -29.20 3.16
N TYR A 251 26.29 -29.45 1.85
CA TYR A 251 26.96 -28.70 0.77
C TYR A 251 26.59 -27.20 0.78
N THR A 252 25.52 -26.85 1.48
CA THR A 252 25.07 -25.47 1.78
C THR A 252 26.02 -24.71 2.72
N GLU A 253 27.07 -25.32 3.29
CA GLU A 253 28.11 -24.61 4.07
C GLU A 253 28.95 -23.62 3.22
N GLY A 254 28.95 -23.74 1.89
CA GLY A 254 29.50 -22.69 1.01
C GLY A 254 28.65 -21.42 0.97
N MET A 255 27.38 -21.50 1.38
CA MET A 255 26.34 -20.46 1.28
C MET A 255 26.27 -19.55 2.51
N ASP A 256 26.99 -19.87 3.59
CA ASP A 256 26.90 -19.20 4.89
C ASP A 256 27.64 -17.84 4.96
N ARG A 257 28.44 -17.53 3.94
CA ARG A 257 29.24 -16.29 3.88
C ARG A 257 28.39 -15.02 3.65
N LEU A 258 27.18 -15.18 3.11
CA LEU A 258 26.23 -14.08 2.88
C LEU A 258 25.25 -13.86 4.04
N PHE A 259 25.23 -14.78 5.01
CA PHE A 259 24.34 -14.76 6.16
C PHE A 259 24.39 -13.45 6.97
N PRO A 260 25.53 -12.75 7.10
CA PRO A 260 25.53 -11.47 7.82
C PRO A 260 24.78 -10.33 7.13
N ILE A 261 24.75 -10.25 5.79
CA ILE A 261 23.83 -9.29 5.11
C ILE A 261 22.41 -9.71 5.41
N SER A 262 22.09 -11.00 5.35
CA SER A 262 20.74 -11.45 5.68
C SER A 262 20.35 -11.09 7.11
N LYS A 263 21.23 -11.27 8.08
CA LYS A 263 20.97 -10.94 9.48
C LYS A 263 20.77 -9.45 9.68
N ALA A 264 21.64 -8.63 9.08
CA ALA A 264 21.60 -7.19 9.28
C ALA A 264 20.50 -6.52 8.42
N GLU A 265 20.19 -7.04 7.23
CA GLU A 265 18.97 -6.73 6.47
C GLU A 265 17.73 -7.10 7.29
N LYS A 266 17.69 -8.28 7.92
CA LYS A 266 16.62 -8.69 8.83
C LYS A 266 16.56 -7.87 10.11
N GLU A 267 17.63 -7.23 10.56
CA GLU A 267 17.58 -6.34 11.73
C GLU A 267 17.02 -4.97 11.32
N ILE A 268 17.37 -4.47 10.13
CA ILE A 268 16.83 -3.22 9.56
C ILE A 268 15.36 -3.37 9.17
N LEU A 269 15.03 -4.46 8.46
CA LEU A 269 13.69 -4.84 8.02
C LEU A 269 12.92 -5.67 9.07
N GLY A 270 13.56 -5.91 10.22
CA GLY A 270 13.04 -6.52 11.45
C GLY A 270 12.45 -7.93 11.39
N GLY A 271 12.91 -8.78 10.48
CA GLY A 271 12.79 -10.22 10.70
C GLY A 271 12.97 -11.07 9.46
N GLU A 272 12.66 -10.52 8.29
CA GLU A 272 12.70 -11.27 7.03
C GLU A 272 13.47 -10.54 5.93
N LEU A 273 13.86 -11.30 4.91
CA LEU A 273 14.54 -10.76 3.74
C LEU A 273 13.51 -10.19 2.78
N ALA A 274 13.77 -9.02 2.21
CA ALA A 274 12.91 -8.44 1.17
C ALA A 274 12.83 -9.34 -0.08
N ASP A 275 11.92 -9.03 -1.00
CA ASP A 275 11.88 -9.69 -2.31
C ASP A 275 13.21 -9.54 -3.06
N ALA A 276 13.50 -10.44 -4.01
CA ALA A 276 14.75 -10.39 -4.79
C ALA A 276 14.98 -9.03 -5.47
N SER A 277 13.89 -8.32 -5.78
CA SER A 277 13.96 -7.01 -6.43
C SER A 277 14.42 -5.84 -5.56
N VAL A 278 14.50 -6.05 -4.25
CA VAL A 278 14.79 -4.98 -3.28
C VAL A 278 15.74 -5.41 -2.18
N SER A 279 15.81 -6.71 -1.86
CA SER A 279 16.75 -7.28 -0.88
C SER A 279 18.20 -7.08 -1.32
N PRO A 280 19.00 -6.34 -0.54
CA PRO A 280 20.44 -6.29 -0.72
C PRO A 280 21.11 -7.67 -0.74
N TYR A 281 20.68 -8.59 0.14
CA TYR A 281 21.18 -9.96 0.17
C TYR A 281 20.89 -10.69 -1.14
N LYS A 282 19.64 -10.65 -1.64
CA LYS A 282 19.27 -11.37 -2.87
C LYS A 282 19.89 -10.72 -4.10
N LYS A 283 19.99 -9.38 -4.16
CA LYS A 283 20.71 -8.67 -5.24
C LYS A 283 22.18 -9.01 -5.25
N ALA A 284 22.85 -8.99 -4.09
CA ALA A 284 24.25 -9.40 -3.98
C ALA A 284 24.44 -10.86 -4.42
N ARG A 285 23.53 -11.76 -4.03
CA ARG A 285 23.58 -13.17 -4.47
C ARG A 285 23.37 -13.34 -5.97
N LEU A 286 22.40 -12.64 -6.56
CA LEU A 286 22.07 -12.69 -7.99
C LEU A 286 23.19 -12.08 -8.85
N ALA A 287 23.72 -10.93 -8.43
CA ALA A 287 24.70 -10.16 -9.19
C ALA A 287 26.15 -10.64 -9.00
N ALA A 288 26.48 -11.21 -7.84
CA ALA A 288 27.88 -11.57 -7.55
C ALA A 288 28.44 -12.67 -8.46
N GLY A 289 27.59 -13.59 -8.93
CA GLY A 289 27.96 -14.76 -9.75
C GLY A 289 28.96 -15.74 -9.09
N THR A 290 29.65 -15.31 -8.03
CA THR A 290 30.74 -15.99 -7.33
C THR A 290 30.66 -15.70 -5.83
N PRO A 291 30.96 -16.66 -4.94
CA PRO A 291 30.92 -16.48 -3.49
C PRO A 291 31.83 -15.37 -2.95
N LYS A 292 32.96 -15.09 -3.61
CA LYS A 292 33.94 -14.08 -3.16
C LYS A 292 33.42 -12.66 -3.32
N LYS A 293 32.81 -12.32 -4.47
CA LYS A 293 32.18 -11.00 -4.67
C LYS A 293 31.03 -10.77 -3.70
N ALA A 294 30.25 -11.83 -3.46
CA ALA A 294 29.18 -11.85 -2.48
C ALA A 294 29.71 -11.54 -1.06
N GLN A 295 30.77 -12.23 -0.63
CA GLN A 295 31.41 -12.01 0.68
C GLN A 295 31.96 -10.59 0.85
N MET A 296 32.51 -9.98 -0.20
CA MET A 296 32.97 -8.58 -0.11
C MET A 296 31.82 -7.60 0.19
N LYS A 297 30.64 -7.81 -0.42
CA LYS A 297 29.45 -6.97 -0.11
C LYS A 297 28.94 -7.17 1.29
N VAL A 298 29.17 -8.35 1.86
CA VAL A 298 28.81 -8.62 3.26
C VAL A 298 29.68 -7.81 4.20
N GLU A 299 30.98 -7.82 3.99
CA GLU A 299 31.90 -7.06 4.82
C GLU A 299 31.70 -5.56 4.65
N GLU A 300 31.39 -5.08 3.43
CA GLU A 300 31.00 -3.69 3.19
C GLU A 300 29.75 -3.32 4.01
N PHE A 301 28.67 -4.11 3.91
CA PHE A 301 27.45 -3.89 4.70
C PHE A 301 27.73 -3.91 6.21
N ARG A 302 28.48 -4.91 6.69
CA ARG A 302 28.84 -5.02 8.12
C ARG A 302 29.68 -3.85 8.60
N THR A 303 30.56 -3.30 7.76
CA THR A 303 31.38 -2.14 8.12
C THR A 303 30.54 -0.88 8.28
N ILE A 304 29.47 -0.75 7.48
CA ILE A 304 28.56 0.40 7.55
C ILE A 304 27.77 0.41 8.87
N PHE A 305 27.30 -0.76 9.31
CA PHE A 305 26.35 -0.85 10.43
C PHE A 305 26.94 -1.41 11.73
N GLY A 306 28.00 -2.22 11.66
CA GLY A 306 28.55 -2.96 12.79
C GLY A 306 29.26 -2.11 13.86
N GLY A 307 29.55 -0.84 13.55
CA GLY A 307 30.13 0.12 14.49
C GLY A 307 29.22 1.31 14.82
N SER A 308 27.99 1.33 14.32
CA SER A 308 27.07 2.45 14.56
C SER A 308 26.65 2.49 16.04
N LYS A 309 26.74 3.67 16.64
CA LYS A 309 26.17 3.94 17.98
C LYS A 309 24.70 4.39 17.91
N VAL A 310 24.20 4.63 16.70
CA VAL A 310 22.82 5.06 16.45
C VAL A 310 21.93 3.84 16.31
N ASP A 311 20.71 3.94 16.85
CA ASP A 311 19.69 2.91 16.66
C ASP A 311 19.41 2.70 15.16
N MET A 312 19.42 1.44 14.74
CA MET A 312 19.16 1.04 13.37
C MET A 312 17.77 1.45 12.89
N ALA A 313 16.78 1.49 13.79
CA ALA A 313 15.44 1.99 13.50
C ALA A 313 15.47 3.49 13.18
N ASP A 314 16.28 4.29 13.86
CA ASP A 314 16.38 5.73 13.62
C ASP A 314 17.04 6.01 12.27
N ILE A 315 18.11 5.27 11.93
CA ILE A 315 18.73 5.32 10.60
C ILE A 315 17.71 4.95 9.52
N ARG A 316 16.98 3.83 9.71
CA ARG A 316 15.96 3.37 8.76
C ARG A 316 14.89 4.43 8.54
N ASP A 317 14.35 5.00 9.61
CA ASP A 317 13.27 5.97 9.52
C ASP A 317 13.74 7.24 8.79
N TYR A 318 14.94 7.72 9.12
CA TYR A 318 15.54 8.87 8.43
C TYR A 318 15.72 8.62 6.93
N VAL A 319 16.36 7.52 6.51
CA VAL A 319 16.59 7.26 5.08
C VAL A 319 15.28 6.99 4.33
N THR A 320 14.29 6.39 5.00
CA THR A 320 12.95 6.19 4.45
C THR A 320 12.26 7.54 4.24
N ALA A 321 12.37 8.47 5.20
CA ALA A 321 11.74 9.79 5.12
C ALA A 321 12.39 10.64 4.02
N ILE A 322 13.72 10.63 3.90
CA ILE A 322 14.43 11.31 2.79
C ILE A 322 14.00 10.73 1.44
N HIS A 323 13.95 9.40 1.30
CA HIS A 323 13.50 8.79 0.04
C HIS A 323 12.02 9.11 -0.25
N ALA A 324 11.17 9.09 0.76
CA ALA A 324 9.77 9.45 0.62
C ALA A 324 9.62 10.91 0.16
N GLN A 325 10.41 11.83 0.70
CA GLN A 325 10.45 13.23 0.27
C GLN A 325 10.82 13.36 -1.22
N ASP A 326 11.79 12.57 -1.71
CA ASP A 326 12.15 12.56 -3.14
C ASP A 326 11.02 12.07 -4.03
N LEU A 327 10.27 11.05 -3.58
CA LEU A 327 9.14 10.48 -4.32
C LEU A 327 7.95 11.45 -4.35
N GLU A 328 7.62 12.10 -3.23
CA GLU A 328 6.54 13.09 -3.19
C GLU A 328 6.85 14.30 -4.10
N LYS A 329 8.12 14.76 -4.15
CA LYS A 329 8.56 15.79 -5.11
C LYS A 329 8.39 15.38 -6.58
N GLN A 330 8.35 14.07 -6.86
CA GLN A 330 8.10 13.51 -8.19
C GLN A 330 6.61 13.23 -8.45
N GLY A 331 5.72 13.58 -7.52
CA GLY A 331 4.29 13.28 -7.59
C GLY A 331 3.95 11.81 -7.33
N ILE A 332 4.86 11.05 -6.71
CA ILE A 332 4.65 9.64 -6.36
C ILE A 332 4.24 9.58 -4.88
N LYS A 333 2.94 9.31 -4.63
CA LYS A 333 2.41 9.13 -3.28
C LYS A 333 3.07 7.95 -2.55
N THR A 334 3.55 8.21 -1.34
CA THR A 334 4.29 7.25 -0.50
C THR A 334 3.46 6.69 0.65
N GLY A 335 2.34 7.33 0.98
CA GLY A 335 1.51 7.00 2.15
C GLY A 335 1.94 7.70 3.44
N PHE A 336 3.03 8.46 3.40
CA PHE A 336 3.42 9.37 4.47
C PHE A 336 2.90 10.77 4.18
N THR A 337 2.48 11.48 5.23
CA THR A 337 2.13 12.90 5.13
C THR A 337 3.41 13.76 5.06
N PRO A 338 3.34 14.96 4.46
CA PRO A 338 4.47 15.89 4.48
C PRO A 338 5.00 16.17 5.89
N GLU A 339 4.12 16.30 6.88
CA GLU A 339 4.46 16.56 8.27
C GLU A 339 5.18 15.37 8.94
N GLU A 340 4.73 14.14 8.67
CA GLU A 340 5.40 12.92 9.13
C GLU A 340 6.82 12.81 8.56
N ILE A 341 6.98 13.12 7.26
CA ILE A 341 8.29 13.12 6.58
C ILE A 341 9.20 14.18 7.21
N GLU A 342 8.74 15.43 7.29
CA GLU A 342 9.53 16.55 7.80
C GLU A 342 9.99 16.31 9.24
N LYS A 343 9.06 15.97 10.15
CA LYS A 343 9.39 15.75 11.57
C LYS A 343 10.33 14.58 11.76
N THR A 344 10.18 13.50 10.98
CA THR A 344 11.09 12.35 11.04
C THR A 344 12.51 12.75 10.60
N ILE A 345 12.63 13.50 9.49
CA ILE A 345 13.93 14.00 9.03
C ILE A 345 14.56 14.89 10.10
N THR A 346 13.83 15.90 10.58
CA THR A 346 14.34 16.86 11.58
C THR A 346 14.77 16.17 12.88
N LYS A 347 14.02 15.18 13.35
CA LYS A 347 14.32 14.46 14.59
C LYS A 347 15.61 13.66 14.52
N PHE A 348 15.86 13.00 13.39
CA PHE A 348 16.97 12.06 13.24
C PHE A 348 18.17 12.64 12.47
N ASP A 349 18.11 13.88 11.99
CA ASP A 349 19.22 14.56 11.31
C ASP A 349 20.40 14.87 12.25
N THR A 350 21.20 13.85 12.50
CA THR A 350 22.46 13.92 13.26
C THR A 350 23.65 13.66 12.33
N PRO A 351 24.86 14.14 12.66
CA PRO A 351 26.06 13.83 11.88
C PRO A 351 26.26 12.33 11.65
N GLU A 352 25.99 11.51 12.67
CA GLU A 352 26.12 10.05 12.62
C GLU A 352 25.08 9.41 11.70
N VAL A 353 23.82 9.86 11.73
CA VAL A 353 22.77 9.39 10.82
C VAL A 353 23.05 9.82 9.38
N ARG A 354 23.53 11.05 9.16
CA ARG A 354 23.93 11.53 7.83
C ARG A 354 25.08 10.71 7.25
N ASP A 355 26.09 10.39 8.06
CA ASP A 355 27.19 9.52 7.65
C ASP A 355 26.68 8.11 7.30
N ALA A 356 25.80 7.53 8.13
CA ALA A 356 25.16 6.24 7.84
C ALA A 356 24.35 6.28 6.53
N HIS A 357 23.59 7.36 6.29
CA HIS A 357 22.84 7.55 5.05
C HIS A 357 23.75 7.59 3.81
N GLN A 358 24.86 8.33 3.86
CA GLN A 358 25.82 8.38 2.74
C GLN A 358 26.43 7.01 2.46
N LYS A 359 26.76 6.25 3.51
CA LYS A 359 27.26 4.88 3.38
C LYS A 359 26.22 3.93 2.79
N ILE A 360 24.96 4.04 3.20
CA ILE A 360 23.83 3.27 2.62
C ILE A 360 23.68 3.58 1.14
N LYS A 361 23.71 4.86 0.76
CA LYS A 361 23.65 5.28 -0.64
C LYS A 361 24.79 4.67 -1.45
N ALA A 362 26.03 4.79 -0.97
CA ALA A 362 27.20 4.23 -1.63
C ALA A 362 27.09 2.71 -1.81
N TYR A 363 26.60 2.01 -0.78
CA TYR A 363 26.37 0.58 -0.84
C TYR A 363 25.28 0.22 -1.87
N ASN A 364 24.14 0.91 -1.89
CA ASN A 364 23.09 0.70 -2.89
C ASN A 364 23.60 0.99 -4.31
N ASP A 365 24.36 2.07 -4.50
CA ASP A 365 25.01 2.40 -5.76
C ASP A 365 25.93 1.27 -6.23
N SER A 366 26.70 0.68 -5.31
CA SER A 366 27.60 -0.43 -5.61
C SER A 366 26.87 -1.72 -5.99
N LEU A 367 25.65 -1.94 -5.51
CA LEU A 367 24.80 -3.05 -5.93
C LEU A 367 24.30 -2.84 -7.37
N LEU A 368 23.98 -1.60 -7.75
CA LEU A 368 23.61 -1.26 -9.13
C LEU A 368 24.79 -1.44 -10.08
N ASP A 369 26.01 -1.05 -9.68
CA ASP A 369 27.22 -1.28 -10.49
C ASP A 369 27.46 -2.77 -10.73
N MET A 370 27.22 -3.61 -9.71
CA MET A 370 27.35 -5.06 -9.86
C MET A 370 26.33 -5.64 -10.84
N LEU A 371 25.10 -5.10 -10.89
CA LEU A 371 24.10 -5.48 -11.89
C LEU A 371 24.51 -5.08 -13.30
N VAL A 372 25.22 -3.95 -13.46
CA VAL A 372 25.82 -3.55 -14.74
C VAL A 372 26.96 -4.50 -15.14
N GLU A 373 27.86 -4.83 -14.21
CA GLU A 373 28.94 -5.81 -14.45
C GLU A 373 28.38 -7.19 -14.85
N GLY A 374 27.25 -7.58 -14.26
CA GLY A 374 26.55 -8.83 -14.57
C GLY A 374 25.74 -8.80 -15.88
N ASN A 375 25.81 -7.71 -16.66
CA ASN A 375 24.98 -7.48 -17.87
C ASN A 375 23.46 -7.56 -17.60
N MET A 376 23.03 -7.32 -16.35
CA MET A 376 21.62 -7.33 -15.95
C MET A 376 20.97 -5.95 -16.14
N LEU A 377 21.77 -4.87 -16.11
CA LEU A 377 21.35 -3.49 -16.38
C LEU A 377 22.35 -2.79 -17.30
N SER A 378 21.89 -1.81 -18.07
CA SER A 378 22.80 -0.93 -18.83
C SER A 378 23.38 0.17 -17.94
N LYS A 379 24.55 0.69 -18.30
CA LYS A 379 25.18 1.85 -17.64
C LYS A 379 24.25 3.06 -17.65
N ASP A 380 23.64 3.35 -18.79
CA ASP A 380 22.74 4.49 -18.96
C ASP A 380 21.49 4.37 -18.07
N ALA A 381 20.95 3.15 -17.91
CA ALA A 381 19.82 2.92 -17.01
C ALA A 381 20.19 3.21 -15.56
N VAL A 382 21.38 2.79 -15.10
CA VAL A 382 21.84 3.07 -13.73
C VAL A 382 22.14 4.56 -13.51
N VAL A 383 22.70 5.26 -14.51
CA VAL A 383 22.88 6.72 -14.46
C VAL A 383 21.53 7.41 -14.29
N ALA A 384 20.54 7.08 -15.12
CA ALA A 384 19.20 7.64 -15.03
C ALA A 384 18.52 7.32 -13.68
N MET A 385 18.73 6.12 -13.13
CA MET A 385 18.21 5.76 -11.79
C MET A 385 18.82 6.64 -10.70
N ARG A 386 20.13 6.89 -10.73
CA ARG A 386 20.84 7.72 -9.75
C ARG A 386 20.43 9.19 -9.82
N GLU A 387 20.27 9.72 -11.03
CA GLU A 387 19.82 11.10 -11.24
C GLU A 387 18.37 11.29 -10.75
N LYS A 388 17.51 10.32 -11.03
CA LYS A 388 16.10 10.39 -10.66
C LYS A 388 15.85 10.11 -9.18
N HIS A 389 16.65 9.25 -8.55
CA HIS A 389 16.49 8.82 -7.17
C HIS A 389 17.82 8.94 -6.40
N PRO A 390 18.26 10.17 -6.08
CA PRO A 390 19.55 10.41 -5.44
C PRO A 390 19.64 9.80 -4.03
N ASN A 391 18.52 9.67 -3.32
CA ASN A 391 18.46 9.01 -2.01
C ASN A 391 17.73 7.67 -2.10
N TYR A 392 17.96 6.89 -3.16
CA TYR A 392 17.27 5.63 -3.37
C TYR A 392 17.44 4.67 -2.18
N MET A 393 16.31 4.29 -1.60
CA MET A 393 16.18 3.24 -0.61
C MET A 393 15.20 2.18 -1.13
N PRO A 394 15.56 0.90 -1.15
CA PRO A 394 14.66 -0.14 -1.62
C PRO A 394 13.41 -0.26 -0.72
N PHE A 395 12.22 -0.01 -1.27
CA PHE A 395 10.94 -0.22 -0.59
C PHE A 395 10.30 -1.56 -1.02
N ASN A 396 9.84 -2.35 -0.06
CA ASN A 396 8.84 -3.38 -0.33
C ASN A 396 7.45 -2.76 -0.20
N ARG A 397 6.56 -3.09 -1.12
CA ARG A 397 5.14 -2.87 -0.88
C ARG A 397 4.61 -4.01 -0.02
N TYR A 398 4.03 -3.66 1.12
CA TYR A 398 3.23 -4.58 1.90
C TYR A 398 1.78 -4.55 1.38
N PHE A 399 1.19 -5.72 1.14
CA PHE A 399 -0.23 -5.87 0.85
C PHE A 399 -0.84 -6.80 1.89
N ASP A 400 -1.96 -6.38 2.45
CA ASP A 400 -2.66 -7.06 3.54
C ASP A 400 -3.81 -7.94 3.00
N GLU A 401 -3.57 -8.59 1.86
CA GLU A 401 -4.57 -9.43 1.19
C GLU A 401 -4.54 -10.84 1.81
N GLU A 402 -5.40 -11.08 2.80
CA GLU A 402 -5.72 -12.43 3.27
C GLU A 402 -6.09 -13.32 2.06
N GLY A 403 -5.24 -14.32 1.79
CA GLY A 403 -5.46 -15.30 0.73
C GLY A 403 -4.68 -15.09 -0.56
N VAL A 404 -3.93 -13.99 -0.72
CA VAL A 404 -2.81 -13.97 -1.66
C VAL A 404 -1.58 -14.27 -0.83
N GLY A 405 -1.25 -15.57 -0.69
CA GLY A 405 0.02 -15.92 -0.10
C GLY A 405 1.12 -15.10 -0.76
N GLU A 406 2.17 -14.78 -0.02
CA GLU A 406 3.47 -14.33 -0.56
C GLU A 406 4.14 -15.40 -1.45
N GLY A 407 3.35 -16.29 -2.04
CA GLY A 407 3.72 -17.14 -3.14
C GLY A 407 3.62 -16.34 -4.42
N PHE A 408 4.77 -16.20 -5.09
CA PHE A 408 4.89 -16.44 -6.53
C PHE A 408 3.54 -16.65 -7.22
N GLY A 409 3.17 -15.71 -8.09
CA GLY A 409 2.03 -15.88 -8.97
C GLY A 409 1.97 -17.32 -9.48
N GLY A 410 0.86 -17.99 -9.18
CA GLY A 410 0.60 -19.36 -9.60
C GLY A 410 0.70 -19.44 -11.12
N GLY A 411 1.87 -19.86 -11.59
CA GLY A 411 2.20 -19.83 -13.01
C GLY A 411 3.66 -20.18 -13.25
N LYS A 412 3.98 -21.48 -13.14
CA LYS A 412 5.12 -22.14 -13.82
C LYS A 412 6.49 -21.43 -13.78
N GLY A 413 7.36 -21.94 -12.91
CA GLY A 413 8.78 -22.12 -13.23
C GLY A 413 9.73 -21.02 -12.76
N PHE A 414 10.93 -21.46 -12.37
CA PHE A 414 12.15 -20.67 -12.24
C PHE A 414 12.63 -20.10 -13.60
N VAL A 415 11.71 -19.56 -14.40
CA VAL A 415 11.95 -19.11 -15.77
C VAL A 415 11.48 -17.66 -15.85
N ASP A 416 12.41 -16.78 -16.21
CA ASP A 416 12.33 -15.31 -16.22
C ASP A 416 12.43 -14.55 -14.88
N VAL A 417 13.58 -14.67 -14.21
CA VAL A 417 14.14 -13.56 -13.42
C VAL A 417 15.07 -12.75 -14.32
N THR A 418 14.56 -12.16 -15.41
CA THR A 418 15.41 -11.41 -16.36
C THR A 418 15.75 -9.99 -15.91
N ASN A 419 14.99 -9.39 -14.98
CA ASN A 419 15.35 -8.09 -14.40
C ASN A 419 15.00 -8.02 -12.89
N PRO A 420 16.01 -7.93 -11.99
CA PRO A 420 15.80 -7.79 -10.56
C PRO A 420 15.43 -6.35 -10.15
N VAL A 421 15.29 -5.40 -11.08
CA VAL A 421 14.85 -4.04 -10.76
C VAL A 421 13.43 -3.84 -11.27
N LYS A 422 12.52 -3.50 -10.34
CA LYS A 422 11.12 -3.19 -10.65
C LYS A 422 10.91 -1.68 -10.80
N ARG A 423 9.88 -1.30 -11.56
CA ARG A 423 9.41 0.08 -11.65
C ARG A 423 8.85 0.53 -10.31
N ILE A 424 9.18 1.77 -9.89
CA ILE A 424 8.59 2.40 -8.70
C ILE A 424 7.14 2.79 -8.97
N GLU A 425 6.26 2.51 -8.01
CA GLU A 425 4.83 2.79 -8.11
C GLU A 425 4.28 3.30 -6.77
N GLY A 426 3.46 4.35 -6.81
CA GLY A 426 2.87 4.99 -5.63
C GLY A 426 1.70 4.22 -5.00
N SER A 427 1.34 4.57 -3.78
CA SER A 427 0.42 3.83 -2.90
C SER A 427 -1.03 3.65 -3.40
N SER A 428 -1.49 4.44 -4.37
CA SER A 428 -2.92 4.57 -4.74
C SER A 428 -3.37 3.75 -5.97
N ARG A 429 -2.89 2.51 -6.17
CA ARG A 429 -3.20 1.71 -7.39
C ARG A 429 -4.44 0.83 -7.33
#